data_AF-A0A486XPJ8-F1
#
_entry.id   AF-A0A486XPJ8-F1
#
_cell.length_a   1.000
_cell.length_b   1.000
_cell.length_c   1.000
_cell.angle_alpha   90.00
_cell.angle_beta   90.00
_cell.angle_gamma   90.00
#
_symmetry.space_group_name_H-M   'P 1'
#
loop_
_entity.id
_entity.type
_entity.pdbx_description
1 polymer ?
#
loop_
_entity_poly.entity_id
_entity_poly.type
_entity_poly.pdbx_seq_one_letter_code
_entity_poly.pdbx_strand_id
1 'polypeptide(L)'
;MSLKEECQQLSDLFHRAAEGQSIDLQQVFAQSLQFFERLKVELKEEDPKRRQEAIAMLMEIYQHMIKDTKLICETSGMTEEQLVSFAENPTNFSPEQWTSIQESREKIFHAGQDLAKALEQLSAPQVEKKPHDPTKKTKKSDWMRS
;
A
#
# COMPACT_ATOMS: atom_id res chain seq x y z
N MET A 1 -7.58 13.48 -14.09
CA MET A 1 -7.19 12.07 -14.15
C MET A 1 -7.74 11.38 -12.91
N SER A 2 -8.52 10.32 -13.13
CA SER A 2 -9.09 9.48 -12.07
C SER A 2 -8.04 8.54 -11.48
N LEU A 3 -8.26 8.06 -10.25
CA LEU A 3 -7.34 7.12 -9.59
C LEU A 3 -7.20 5.81 -10.39
N LYS A 4 -8.26 5.40 -11.09
CA LYS A 4 -8.25 4.22 -11.97
C LYS A 4 -7.35 4.40 -13.19
N GLU A 5 -7.40 5.58 -13.82
CA GLU A 5 -6.52 5.90 -14.96
C GLU A 5 -5.05 5.91 -14.52
N GLU A 6 -4.76 6.46 -13.34
CA GLU A 6 -3.40 6.45 -12.79
C GLU A 6 -2.92 5.03 -12.46
N CYS A 7 -3.79 4.19 -11.89
CA CYS A 7 -3.52 2.77 -11.63
C CYS A 7 -3.16 2.01 -12.92
N GLN A 8 -3.89 2.27 -14.00
CA GLN A 8 -3.63 1.65 -15.31
C GLN A 8 -2.31 2.15 -15.92
N GLN A 9 -2.07 3.47 -15.90
CA GLN A 9 -0.81 4.02 -16.41
C GLN A 9 0.41 3.47 -15.66
N LEU A 10 0.30 3.35 -14.34
CA LEU A 10 1.36 2.80 -13.52
C LEU A 10 1.60 1.31 -13.83
N SER A 11 0.51 0.53 -14.00
CA SER A 11 0.61 -0.87 -14.40
C SER A 11 1.26 -1.03 -15.77
N ASP A 12 0.87 -0.19 -16.74
CA ASP A 12 1.45 -0.21 -18.09
C ASP A 12 2.94 0.10 -18.08
N LEU A 13 3.40 1.01 -17.21
CA LEU A 13 4.81 1.34 -17.09
C LEU A 13 5.63 0.19 -16.51
N PHE A 14 5.13 -0.49 -15.48
CA PHE A 14 5.79 -1.68 -14.94
C PHE A 14 5.85 -2.80 -15.97
N HIS A 15 4.77 -3.00 -16.71
CA HIS A 15 4.73 -4.02 -17.75
C HIS A 15 5.74 -3.76 -18.86
N ARG A 16 5.80 -2.52 -19.38
CA ARG A 16 6.80 -2.14 -20.39
C ARG A 16 8.23 -2.34 -19.91
N ALA A 17 8.50 -2.03 -18.63
CA ALA A 17 9.79 -2.27 -18.02
C ALA A 17 10.13 -3.77 -17.99
N ALA A 18 9.16 -4.61 -17.63
CA ALA A 18 9.30 -6.06 -17.60
C ALA A 18 9.51 -6.67 -18.99
N GLU A 19 8.95 -6.08 -20.04
CA GLU A 19 9.21 -6.43 -21.43
C GLU A 19 10.60 -5.97 -21.94
N GLY A 20 11.39 -5.30 -21.10
CA GLY A 20 12.73 -4.82 -21.46
C GLY A 20 12.73 -3.51 -22.25
N GLN A 21 11.62 -2.77 -22.26
CA GLN A 21 11.58 -1.45 -22.85
C GLN A 21 12.31 -0.43 -21.97
N SER A 22 12.94 0.57 -22.61
CA SER A 22 13.55 1.67 -21.87
C SER A 22 12.47 2.49 -21.17
N ILE A 23 12.58 2.58 -19.84
CA ILE A 23 11.72 3.38 -18.99
C ILE A 23 12.55 4.37 -18.19
N ASP A 24 11.95 5.52 -17.87
CA ASP A 24 12.51 6.45 -16.91
C ASP A 24 12.15 6.00 -15.49
N LEU A 25 13.13 5.43 -14.78
CA LEU A 25 12.95 4.96 -13.40
C LEU A 25 12.50 6.08 -12.47
N GLN A 26 13.02 7.30 -12.63
CA GLN A 26 12.61 8.43 -11.78
C GLN A 26 11.15 8.79 -12.01
N GLN A 27 10.70 8.76 -13.27
CA GLN A 27 9.30 8.97 -13.60
C GLN A 27 8.41 7.89 -12.98
N VAL A 28 8.78 6.61 -13.10
CA VAL A 28 8.02 5.49 -12.52
C VAL A 28 7.92 5.63 -11.01
N PHE A 29 9.03 5.99 -10.33
CA PHE A 29 9.02 6.23 -8.89
C PHE A 29 8.15 7.42 -8.50
N ALA A 30 8.25 8.54 -9.20
CA ALA A 30 7.44 9.73 -8.93
C ALA A 30 5.93 9.44 -9.08
N GLN A 31 5.55 8.73 -10.16
CA GLN A 31 4.16 8.36 -10.40
C GLN A 31 3.65 7.33 -9.38
N SER A 32 4.50 6.38 -8.96
CA SER A 32 4.17 5.43 -7.89
C SER A 32 3.85 6.15 -6.58
N LEU A 33 4.71 7.09 -6.17
CA LEU A 33 4.51 7.86 -4.94
C LEU A 33 3.25 8.73 -5.01
N GLN A 34 3.02 9.40 -6.13
CA GLN A 34 1.81 10.19 -6.34
C GLN A 34 0.55 9.32 -6.26
N PHE A 35 0.57 8.15 -6.91
CA PHE A 35 -0.55 7.20 -6.85
C PHE A 35 -0.82 6.74 -5.41
N PHE A 36 0.21 6.35 -4.66
CA PHE A 36 0.04 5.91 -3.26
C PHE A 36 -0.50 7.01 -2.35
N GLU A 37 -0.05 8.27 -2.53
CA GLU A 37 -0.60 9.39 -1.76
C GLU A 37 -2.08 9.63 -2.09
N ARG A 38 -2.48 9.58 -3.36
CA ARG A 38 -3.90 9.72 -3.73
C ARG A 38 -4.73 8.53 -3.23
N LEU A 39 -4.19 7.31 -3.30
CA LEU A 39 -4.83 6.12 -2.76
C LEU A 39 -5.05 6.24 -1.24
N LYS A 40 -4.09 6.78 -0.50
CA LYS A 40 -4.24 7.06 0.94
C LYS A 40 -5.40 8.01 1.23
N VAL A 41 -5.64 9.01 0.38
CA VAL A 41 -6.77 9.93 0.53
C VAL A 41 -8.09 9.21 0.27
N GLU A 42 -8.20 8.48 -0.84
CA GLU A 42 -9.44 7.76 -1.20
C GLU A 42 -9.79 6.65 -0.20
N LEU A 43 -8.80 6.02 0.45
CA LEU A 43 -9.05 5.04 1.50
C LEU A 43 -9.62 5.64 2.78
N LYS A 44 -9.32 6.91 3.06
CA LYS A 44 -9.88 7.65 4.20
C LYS A 44 -11.28 8.20 3.94
N GLU A 45 -11.79 8.06 2.72
CA GLU A 45 -13.11 8.51 2.33
C GLU A 45 -14.21 7.77 3.12
N GLU A 46 -15.28 8.48 3.47
CA GLU A 46 -16.39 7.92 4.25
C GLU A 46 -17.28 7.01 3.39
N ASP A 47 -17.31 7.24 2.07
CA ASP A 47 -18.06 6.42 1.11
C ASP A 47 -17.48 4.99 1.01
N PRO A 48 -18.21 3.95 1.49
CA PRO A 48 -17.75 2.57 1.46
C PRO A 48 -17.49 2.05 0.04
N LYS A 49 -18.21 2.55 -0.96
CA LYS A 49 -18.06 2.10 -2.35
C LYS A 49 -16.73 2.57 -2.93
N ARG A 50 -16.40 3.85 -2.77
CA ARG A 50 -15.10 4.41 -3.20
C ARG A 50 -13.94 3.77 -2.48
N ARG A 51 -14.10 3.51 -1.19
CA ARG A 51 -13.10 2.77 -0.41
C ARG A 51 -12.87 1.36 -0.95
N GLN A 52 -13.94 0.64 -1.28
CA GLN A 52 -13.82 -0.71 -1.83
C GLN A 52 -13.18 -0.71 -3.23
N GLU A 53 -13.47 0.30 -4.06
CA GLU A 53 -12.80 0.52 -5.34
C GLU A 53 -11.30 0.80 -5.14
N ALA A 54 -10.92 1.61 -4.16
CA ALA A 54 -9.51 1.87 -3.80
C ALA A 54 -8.78 0.59 -3.37
N ILE A 55 -9.40 -0.25 -2.53
CA ILE A 55 -8.83 -1.55 -2.13
C ILE A 55 -8.67 -2.48 -3.35
N ALA A 56 -9.65 -2.51 -4.25
CA ALA A 56 -9.58 -3.32 -5.46
C ALA A 56 -8.42 -2.90 -6.36
N MET A 57 -8.19 -1.60 -6.53
CA MET A 57 -7.05 -1.07 -7.30
C MET A 57 -5.70 -1.43 -6.67
N LEU A 58 -5.59 -1.41 -5.33
CA LEU A 58 -4.38 -1.86 -4.65
C LEU A 58 -4.08 -3.34 -4.93
N MET A 59 -5.10 -4.19 -4.88
CA MET A 59 -4.96 -5.61 -5.20
C MET A 59 -4.59 -5.84 -6.67
N GLU A 60 -5.15 -5.04 -7.58
CA GLU A 60 -4.85 -5.13 -9.01
C GLU A 60 -3.37 -4.82 -9.30
N ILE A 61 -2.84 -3.74 -8.74
CA ILE A 61 -1.40 -3.40 -8.88
C ILE A 61 -0.53 -4.50 -8.30
N TYR A 62 -0.86 -5.02 -7.11
CA TYR A 62 -0.10 -6.11 -6.50
C TYR A 62 -0.05 -7.36 -7.41
N GLN A 63 -1.18 -7.72 -8.02
CA GLN A 63 -1.23 -8.84 -8.95
C GLN A 63 -0.43 -8.57 -10.23
N HIS A 64 -0.43 -7.34 -10.75
CA HIS A 64 0.41 -6.97 -11.90
C HIS A 64 1.89 -7.04 -11.55
N MET A 65 2.32 -6.51 -10.40
CA MET A 65 3.72 -6.59 -9.97
C MET A 65 4.21 -8.03 -9.85
N ILE A 66 3.38 -8.96 -9.32
CA ILE A 66 3.74 -10.38 -9.26
C ILE A 66 3.92 -10.98 -10.66
N LYS A 67 3.01 -10.67 -11.59
CA LYS A 67 3.08 -11.17 -12.97
C LYS A 67 4.32 -10.63 -13.67
N ASP A 68 4.59 -9.34 -13.56
CA ASP A 68 5.74 -8.70 -14.17
C ASP A 68 7.05 -9.22 -13.57
N THR A 69 7.09 -9.50 -12.25
CA THR A 69 8.25 -10.13 -11.60
C THR A 69 8.52 -11.52 -12.19
N LYS A 70 7.47 -12.33 -12.41
CA LYS A 70 7.61 -13.64 -13.06
C LYS A 70 8.09 -13.51 -14.49
N LEU A 71 7.56 -12.55 -15.25
CA LEU A 71 8.00 -12.27 -16.61
C LEU A 71 9.49 -11.90 -16.66
N ILE A 72 9.94 -11.06 -15.73
CA ILE A 72 11.36 -10.71 -15.59
C ILE A 72 12.20 -11.96 -15.30
N CYS A 73 11.75 -12.84 -14.41
CA CYS A 73 12.44 -14.11 -14.12
C CYS A 73 12.54 -15.00 -15.36
N GLU A 74 11.44 -15.19 -16.09
CA GLU A 74 11.38 -16.00 -17.31
C GLU A 74 12.29 -15.45 -18.42
N THR A 75 12.30 -14.12 -18.61
CA THR A 75 13.08 -13.47 -19.67
C THR A 75 14.56 -13.33 -19.34
N SER A 76 14.90 -13.10 -18.08
CA SER A 76 16.30 -13.00 -17.62
C SER A 76 16.94 -14.37 -17.34
N GLY A 77 16.15 -15.43 -17.21
CA GLY A 77 16.61 -16.75 -16.78
C GLY A 77 17.02 -16.80 -15.30
N MET A 78 16.64 -15.79 -14.51
CA MET A 78 16.89 -15.73 -13.07
C MET A 78 15.72 -16.31 -12.29
N THR A 79 16.00 -16.89 -11.11
CA THR A 79 14.96 -17.16 -10.11
C THR A 79 14.60 -15.88 -9.35
N GLU A 80 13.49 -15.89 -8.62
CA GLU A 80 13.09 -14.76 -7.77
C GLU A 80 14.18 -14.42 -6.74
N GLU A 81 14.82 -15.42 -6.12
CA GLU A 81 15.92 -15.20 -5.16
C GLU A 81 17.15 -14.57 -5.80
N GLN A 82 17.46 -14.98 -7.04
CA GLN A 82 18.56 -14.40 -7.81
C GLN A 82 18.25 -12.96 -8.21
N LEU A 83 17.00 -12.68 -8.60
CA LEU A 83 16.55 -11.33 -8.93
C LEU A 83 16.63 -10.41 -7.71
N VAL A 84 16.22 -10.88 -6.53
CA VAL A 84 16.36 -10.15 -5.26
C VAL A 84 17.84 -9.91 -4.95
N SER A 85 18.68 -10.94 -5.04
CA SER A 85 20.13 -10.81 -4.80
C SER A 85 20.78 -9.83 -5.78
N PHE A 86 20.32 -9.81 -7.04
CA PHE A 86 20.78 -8.88 -8.05
C PHE A 86 20.40 -7.43 -7.69
N ALA A 87 19.16 -7.21 -7.28
CA ALA A 87 18.63 -5.91 -6.90
C ALA A 87 19.24 -5.35 -5.59
N GLU A 88 19.72 -6.22 -4.70
CA GLU A 88 20.34 -5.81 -3.43
C GLU A 88 21.85 -5.62 -3.51
N ASN A 89 22.49 -5.97 -4.63
CA ASN A 89 23.91 -5.81 -4.81
C ASN A 89 24.27 -4.45 -5.46
N PRO A 90 24.92 -3.52 -4.74
CA PRO A 90 25.30 -2.22 -5.28
C PRO A 90 26.24 -2.29 -6.48
N THR A 91 27.03 -3.36 -6.63
CA THR A 91 27.99 -3.47 -7.73
C THR A 91 27.33 -3.71 -9.08
N ASN A 92 26.05 -4.06 -9.09
CA ASN A 92 25.28 -4.26 -10.32
C ASN A 92 24.76 -2.94 -10.92
N PHE A 93 24.94 -1.83 -10.20
CA PHE A 93 24.44 -0.51 -10.58
C PHE A 93 25.58 0.50 -10.57
N SER A 94 25.46 1.58 -11.35
CA SER A 94 26.33 2.73 -11.13
C SER A 94 26.05 3.38 -9.77
N PRO A 95 27.01 4.10 -9.17
CA PRO A 95 26.79 4.76 -7.87
C PRO A 95 25.57 5.68 -7.85
N GLU A 96 25.33 6.43 -8.93
CA GLU A 96 24.18 7.32 -9.07
C GLU A 96 22.86 6.54 -9.13
N GLN A 97 22.80 5.47 -9.92
CA GLN A 97 21.63 4.59 -9.99
C GLN A 97 21.35 3.94 -8.65
N TRP A 98 22.40 3.46 -7.96
CA TRP A 98 22.26 2.84 -6.65
C TRP A 98 21.69 3.82 -5.62
N THR A 99 22.23 5.03 -5.53
CA THR A 99 21.70 6.08 -4.66
C THR A 99 20.23 6.39 -4.97
N SER A 100 19.89 6.59 -6.25
CA SER A 100 18.52 6.87 -6.66
C SER A 100 17.55 5.72 -6.32
N ILE A 101 17.99 4.46 -6.45
CA ILE A 101 17.19 3.28 -6.07
C ILE A 101 16.98 3.25 -4.56
N GLN A 102 18.02 3.48 -3.76
CA GLN A 102 17.92 3.46 -2.29
C GLN A 102 16.97 4.55 -1.77
N GLU A 103 17.12 5.79 -2.25
CA GLU A 103 16.21 6.89 -1.89
C GLU A 103 14.76 6.59 -2.27
N SER A 104 14.55 5.97 -3.44
CA SER A 104 13.21 5.61 -3.90
C SER A 104 12.62 4.46 -3.08
N ARG A 105 13.43 3.45 -2.72
CA ARG A 105 13.04 2.33 -1.85
C ARG A 105 12.59 2.83 -0.49
N GLU A 106 13.33 3.77 0.11
CA GLU A 106 12.98 4.38 1.40
C GLU A 106 11.65 5.13 1.33
N LYS A 107 11.45 5.97 0.30
CA LYS A 107 10.18 6.71 0.11
C LYS A 107 9.00 5.79 -0.10
N ILE A 108 9.14 4.76 -0.93
CA ILE A 108 8.08 3.76 -1.17
C ILE A 108 7.77 2.98 0.10
N PHE A 109 8.80 2.57 0.85
CA PHE A 109 8.62 1.87 2.11
C PHE A 109 7.82 2.70 3.11
N HIS A 110 8.16 3.98 3.29
CA HIS A 110 7.40 4.87 4.16
C HIS A 110 5.97 5.10 3.68
N ALA A 111 5.76 5.32 2.36
CA ALA A 111 4.42 5.45 1.79
C ALA A 111 3.57 4.19 2.04
N GLY A 112 4.17 3.01 1.90
CA GLY A 112 3.53 1.71 2.19
C GLY A 112 3.19 1.53 3.67
N GLN A 113 4.08 1.93 4.59
CA GLN A 113 3.79 1.90 6.02
C GLN A 113 2.64 2.83 6.40
N ASP A 114 2.59 4.02 5.83
CA ASP A 114 1.49 4.97 6.07
C ASP A 114 0.16 4.46 5.51
N LEU A 115 0.20 3.80 4.35
CA LEU A 115 -0.96 3.15 3.75
C LEU A 115 -1.47 2.00 4.63
N ALA A 116 -0.57 1.15 5.13
CA ALA A 116 -0.91 0.04 6.02
C ALA A 116 -1.57 0.55 7.31
N LYS A 117 -1.00 1.59 7.94
CA LYS A 117 -1.61 2.22 9.13
C LYS A 117 -3.01 2.78 8.84
N ALA A 118 -3.21 3.39 7.67
CA ALA A 118 -4.52 3.88 7.28
C ALA A 118 -5.54 2.73 7.16
N LEU A 119 -5.15 1.59 6.60
CA LEU A 119 -5.99 0.40 6.50
C LEU A 119 -6.31 -0.22 7.87
N GLU A 120 -5.33 -0.28 8.77
CA GLU A 120 -5.52 -0.79 10.15
C GLU A 120 -6.50 0.08 10.95
N GLN A 121 -6.40 1.41 10.85
CA GLN A 121 -7.31 2.35 11.51
C GLN A 121 -8.76 2.21 11.01
N LEU A 122 -8.96 1.80 9.75
CA LEU A 122 -10.28 1.54 9.18
C LEU A 122 -10.86 0.19 9.63
N SER A 123 -10.00 -0.76 10.02
CA SER A 123 -10.37 -2.12 10.42
C SER A 123 -10.62 -2.26 11.92
N ALA A 124 -10.19 -1.28 12.72
CA ALA A 124 -10.46 -1.25 14.15
C ALA A 124 -11.97 -1.03 14.39
N PRO A 125 -12.66 -1.94 15.11
CA PRO A 125 -14.05 -1.71 15.47
C PRO A 125 -14.13 -0.42 16.29
N GLN A 126 -14.87 0.57 15.79
CA GLN A 126 -15.30 1.69 16.63
C GLN A 126 -16.12 1.09 17.76
N VAL A 127 -15.50 0.93 18.93
CA VAL A 127 -16.22 0.73 20.17
C VAL A 127 -16.99 2.03 20.36
N GLU A 128 -18.24 2.05 19.91
CA GLU A 128 -19.21 3.08 20.26
C GLU A 128 -19.14 3.25 21.78
N LYS A 129 -18.56 4.38 22.22
CA LYS A 129 -18.73 4.83 23.59
C LYS A 129 -20.21 5.17 23.73
N LYS A 130 -21.02 4.17 24.08
CA LYS A 130 -22.38 4.39 24.56
C LYS A 130 -22.32 5.50 25.60
N PRO A 131 -23.14 6.55 25.49
CA PRO A 131 -23.16 7.61 26.48
C PRO A 131 -23.49 6.98 27.84
N HIS A 132 -22.55 7.14 28.77
CA HIS A 132 -22.68 6.70 30.15
C HIS A 132 -23.79 7.51 30.82
N ASP A 133 -25.01 6.98 30.82
CA ASP A 133 -26.14 7.54 31.56
C ASP A 133 -25.87 7.39 33.08
N PRO A 134 -25.65 8.49 33.84
CA PRO A 134 -25.30 8.43 35.25
C PRO A 134 -26.58 8.45 36.09
N THR A 135 -27.49 7.49 35.89
CA THR A 135 -28.77 7.52 36.62
C THR A 135 -29.28 6.14 37.06
N LYS A 136 -28.50 5.42 37.88
CA LYS A 136 -29.06 4.45 38.82
C LYS A 136 -28.47 4.60 40.22
N LYS A 137 -29.17 5.44 41.00
CA LYS A 137 -29.02 5.56 42.45
C LYS A 137 -29.32 4.23 43.14
N THR A 138 -28.49 3.96 44.14
CA THR A 138 -28.55 2.94 45.18
C THR A 138 -29.93 2.74 45.81
N LYS A 139 -30.26 1.48 46.13
CA LYS A 139 -31.04 1.15 47.33
C LYS A 139 -30.44 -0.10 48.00
N LYS A 140 -29.73 0.14 49.10
CA LYS A 140 -29.51 -0.85 50.17
C LYS A 140 -30.84 -1.05 50.90
N SER A 141 -31.16 -2.29 51.23
CA SER A 141 -32.05 -2.61 52.34
C SER A 141 -31.74 -4.03 52.80
N ASP A 142 -30.75 -4.09 53.67
CA ASP A 142 -30.66 -5.08 54.74
C ASP A 142 -31.66 -4.69 55.84
N TRP A 143 -31.95 -5.60 56.77
CA TRP A 143 -32.72 -5.51 58.03
C TRP A 143 -33.98 -6.41 58.15
N MET A 144 -33.77 -7.44 58.99
CA MET A 144 -34.63 -8.04 60.03
C MET A 144 -35.47 -9.31 59.74
N ARG A 145 -34.92 -10.42 60.26
CA ARG A 145 -35.54 -11.35 61.24
C ARG A 145 -37.07 -11.37 61.32
N SER A 146 -37.64 -12.54 61.08
CA SER A 146 -38.53 -13.26 62.02
C SER A 146 -38.46 -14.76 61.71
#